data_AF-A0A0A8YH53-F1
#
_entry.id   AF-A0A0A8YH53-F1
#
_cell.length_a   1.000
_cell.length_b   1.000
_cell.length_c   1.000
_cell.angle_alpha   90.00
_cell.angle_beta   90.00
_cell.angle_gamma   90.00
#
_symmetry.space_group_name_H-M   'P 1'
#
loop_
_entity.id
_entity.type
_entity.pdbx_description
1 polymer ?
#
loop_
_entity_poly.entity_id
_entity_poly.type
_entity_poly.pdbx_seq_one_letter_code
_entity_poly.pdbx_strand_id
1 'polypeptide(L)'
;MMLEAILGVAYLLQAYKKWILKTIEESWNLFHKKFVDLWNKHKEGNGEAYLPDIYNNLDLLSLAQKKYMTNLFHDSLGFGSAKMIRRIVGIAHVEDLESIKDASKRAQCERAALNCAKTILKGRRQFENIEQVIVHIQSFGQD
;
A
#
# COMPACT_ATOMS: atom_id res chain seq x y z
N MET A 1 -22.50 -30.32 -9.11
CA MET A 1 -21.37 -30.78 -8.27
C MET A 1 -20.01 -30.18 -8.67
N MET A 2 -19.33 -30.61 -9.74
CA MET A 2 -17.99 -30.08 -10.08
C MET A 2 -18.00 -28.60 -10.51
N LEU A 3 -18.97 -28.20 -11.32
CA LEU A 3 -19.11 -26.81 -11.78
C LEU A 3 -19.46 -25.84 -10.64
N GLU A 4 -20.33 -26.27 -9.72
CA GLU A 4 -20.69 -25.50 -8.51
C GLU A 4 -19.51 -25.33 -7.57
N ALA A 5 -18.67 -26.37 -7.41
CA ALA A 5 -17.44 -26.27 -6.62
C ALA A 5 -16.44 -25.28 -7.24
N ILE A 6 -16.28 -25.30 -8.57
CA ILE A 6 -15.41 -24.36 -9.30
C ILE A 6 -15.91 -22.92 -9.17
N LEU A 7 -17.22 -22.70 -9.33
CA LEU A 7 -17.84 -21.38 -9.17
C LEU A 7 -17.72 -20.88 -7.73
N GLY A 8 -17.88 -21.76 -6.74
CA GLY A 8 -17.68 -21.43 -5.32
C GLY A 8 -16.25 -20.99 -5.02
N VAL A 9 -15.24 -21.70 -5.53
CA VAL A 9 -13.83 -21.33 -5.35
C VAL A 9 -13.50 -20.00 -6.03
N ALA A 10 -13.97 -19.79 -7.26
CA ALA A 10 -13.77 -18.51 -7.97
C ALA A 10 -14.38 -17.32 -7.22
N TYR A 11 -15.59 -17.50 -6.66
CA TYR A 11 -16.24 -16.49 -5.83
C TYR A 11 -15.45 -16.17 -4.56
N LEU A 12 -14.97 -17.20 -3.86
CA LEU A 12 -14.16 -17.04 -2.65
C LEU A 12 -12.83 -16.30 -2.95
N LEU A 13 -12.16 -16.64 -4.04
CA LEU A 13 -10.94 -15.94 -4.47
C LEU A 13 -11.21 -14.47 -4.79
N GLN A 14 -12.33 -14.15 -5.44
CA GLN A 14 -12.69 -12.76 -5.72
C GLN A 14 -13.02 -11.99 -4.45
N ALA A 15 -13.74 -12.59 -3.50
CA ALA A 15 -14.01 -12.01 -2.20
C ALA A 15 -12.71 -11.78 -1.41
N TYR A 16 -11.78 -12.73 -1.46
CA TYR A 16 -10.49 -12.64 -0.78
C TYR A 16 -9.60 -11.54 -1.37
N LYS A 17 -9.53 -11.40 -2.70
CA LYS A 17 -8.85 -10.27 -3.36
C LYS A 17 -9.41 -8.92 -2.90
N LYS A 18 -10.75 -8.79 -2.82
CA LYS A 18 -11.40 -7.58 -2.30
C LYS A 18 -11.03 -7.32 -0.84
N TRP A 19 -10.99 -8.37 -0.02
CA TRP A 19 -10.58 -8.25 1.38
C TRP A 19 -9.13 -7.79 1.53
N ILE A 20 -8.19 -8.30 0.73
CA ILE A 20 -6.78 -7.84 0.74
C ILE A 20 -6.71 -6.34 0.41
N LEU A 21 -7.38 -5.89 -0.65
CA LEU A 21 -7.37 -4.49 -1.05
C LEU A 21 -7.97 -3.58 0.01
N LYS A 22 -9.10 -3.99 0.60
CA LYS A 22 -9.71 -3.29 1.74
C LYS A 22 -8.77 -3.22 2.94
N THR A 23 -8.05 -4.31 3.23
CA THR A 23 -7.10 -4.35 4.34
C THR A 23 -5.94 -3.37 4.12
N ILE A 24 -5.44 -3.22 2.88
CA ILE A 24 -4.41 -2.23 2.55
C ILE A 24 -4.91 -0.80 2.80
N GLU A 25 -6.10 -0.48 2.29
CA GLU A 25 -6.75 0.81 2.48
C GLU A 25 -6.94 1.15 3.96
N GLU A 26 -7.59 0.25 4.71
CA GLU A 26 -7.87 0.44 6.13
C GLU A 26 -6.59 0.55 6.97
N SER A 27 -5.56 -0.24 6.64
CA SER A 27 -4.28 -0.18 7.34
C SER A 27 -3.61 1.18 7.20
N TRP A 28 -3.56 1.72 5.99
CA TRP A 28 -2.97 3.05 5.76
C TRP A 28 -3.80 4.15 6.41
N ASN A 29 -5.11 4.15 6.21
CA ASN A 29 -6.00 5.19 6.75
C ASN A 29 -6.02 5.20 8.28
N LEU A 30 -6.02 4.01 8.91
CA LEU A 30 -5.94 3.90 10.36
C LEU A 30 -4.56 4.29 10.90
N PHE A 31 -3.48 3.91 10.21
CA PHE A 31 -2.13 4.37 10.55
C PHE A 31 -2.03 5.89 10.49
N HIS A 32 -2.46 6.51 9.39
CA HIS A 32 -2.45 7.95 9.21
C HIS A 32 -3.17 8.66 10.36
N LYS A 33 -4.41 8.24 10.65
CA LYS A 33 -5.21 8.79 11.75
C LYS A 33 -4.48 8.65 13.09
N LYS A 34 -4.09 7.44 13.46
CA LYS A 34 -3.44 7.17 14.75
C LYS A 34 -2.12 7.93 14.90
N PHE A 35 -1.35 8.07 13.83
CA PHE A 35 -0.09 8.82 13.85
C PHE A 35 -0.34 10.30 14.12
N VAL A 36 -1.29 10.92 13.42
CA VAL A 36 -1.65 12.33 13.64
C VAL A 36 -2.29 12.54 15.02
N ASP A 37 -3.13 11.61 15.49
CA ASP A 37 -3.72 11.65 16.83
C ASP A 37 -2.63 11.62 17.93
N LEU A 38 -1.61 10.77 17.77
CA LEU A 38 -0.46 10.73 18.66
C LEU A 38 0.36 12.03 18.61
N TRP A 39 0.58 12.57 17.41
CA TRP A 39 1.24 13.86 17.27
C TRP A 39 0.46 14.96 18.01
N ASN A 40 -0.84 15.08 17.80
CA ASN A 40 -1.68 16.06 18.48
C ASN A 40 -1.67 15.89 20.01
N LYS A 41 -1.75 14.64 20.48
CA LYS A 41 -1.70 14.32 21.91
C LYS A 41 -0.37 14.72 22.55
N HIS A 42 0.73 14.60 21.83
CA HIS A 42 2.09 14.80 22.33
C HIS A 42 2.75 16.08 21.80
N LYS A 43 1.99 17.01 21.21
CA LYS A 43 2.53 18.23 20.58
C LYS A 43 3.30 19.12 21.55
N GLU A 44 2.90 19.17 22.81
CA GLU A 44 3.59 19.90 23.91
C GLU A 44 4.61 19.01 24.67
N GLY A 45 4.94 17.84 24.13
CA GLY A 45 5.84 16.87 24.75
C GLY A 45 7.32 17.19 24.53
N ASN A 46 8.18 16.21 24.80
CA ASN A 46 9.64 16.32 24.65
C ASN A 46 10.15 16.13 23.20
N GLY A 47 9.27 16.16 22.20
CA GLY A 47 9.64 16.01 20.80
C GLY A 47 10.15 17.34 20.21
N GLU A 48 11.35 17.33 19.62
CA GLU A 48 12.02 18.57 19.20
C GLU A 48 11.86 18.88 17.69
N ALA A 49 11.30 17.95 16.91
CA ALA A 49 11.17 18.12 15.46
C ALA A 49 10.16 19.22 15.06
N TYR A 50 9.15 19.46 15.91
CA TYR A 50 8.08 20.43 15.67
C TYR A 50 7.74 21.17 16.96
N LEU A 51 8.57 22.16 17.29
CA LEU A 51 8.46 22.91 18.55
C LEU A 51 7.14 23.69 18.64
N PRO A 52 6.41 23.63 19.77
CA PRO A 52 5.16 24.37 19.97
C PRO A 52 5.28 25.87 19.72
N ASP A 53 6.38 26.50 20.14
CA ASP A 53 6.60 27.93 19.97
C ASP A 53 6.69 28.36 18.50
N ILE A 54 7.10 27.44 17.62
CA ILE A 54 7.18 27.65 16.17
C ILE A 54 5.85 27.27 15.50
N TYR A 55 5.32 26.08 15.80
CA TYR A 55 4.08 25.55 15.23
C TYR A 55 2.88 25.87 16.14
N ASN A 56 2.78 27.13 16.55
CA ASN A 56 1.95 27.61 17.66
C ASN A 56 0.45 27.81 17.35
N ASN A 57 0.03 27.52 16.12
CA ASN A 57 -1.37 27.62 15.71
C ASN A 57 -1.80 26.39 14.91
N LEU A 58 -3.10 26.13 14.92
CA LEU A 58 -3.67 24.91 14.37
C LEU A 58 -3.47 24.79 12.86
N ASP A 59 -3.54 25.90 12.12
CA ASP A 59 -3.38 25.89 10.65
C ASP A 59 -1.95 25.51 10.25
N LEU A 60 -0.96 26.13 10.92
CA LEU A 60 0.45 25.86 10.66
C LEU A 60 0.84 24.42 11.05
N LEU A 61 0.37 23.93 12.20
CA LEU A 61 0.59 22.55 12.63
C LEU A 61 -0.07 21.57 11.64
N SER A 62 -1.31 21.82 11.23
CA SER A 62 -2.03 20.97 10.28
C SER A 62 -1.35 20.92 8.91
N LEU A 63 -0.82 22.06 8.44
CA LEU A 63 -0.06 22.11 7.19
C LEU A 63 1.23 21.30 7.28
N ALA A 64 1.95 21.39 8.40
CA ALA A 64 3.17 20.62 8.65
C ALA A 64 2.87 19.11 8.69
N GLN A 65 1.84 18.71 9.44
CA GLN A 65 1.39 17.32 9.52
C GLN A 65 0.98 16.77 8.15
N LYS A 66 0.19 17.53 7.37
CA LYS A 66 -0.21 17.13 6.02
C LYS A 66 1.01 16.91 5.12
N LYS A 67 1.95 17.85 5.10
CA LYS A 67 3.19 17.73 4.31
C LYS A 67 4.02 16.51 4.73
N TYR A 68 4.16 16.29 6.04
CA TYR A 68 4.87 15.14 6.56
C TYR A 68 4.21 13.82 6.14
N MET A 69 2.89 13.71 6.33
CA MET A 69 2.16 12.49 5.99
C MET A 69 2.13 12.21 4.49
N THR A 70 2.07 13.24 3.63
CA THR A 70 2.23 13.08 2.18
C THR A 70 3.62 12.53 1.82
N ASN A 71 4.69 13.07 2.40
CA ASN A 71 6.03 12.56 2.15
C ASN A 71 6.18 11.11 2.63
N LEU A 72 5.70 10.82 3.84
CA LEU A 72 5.73 9.47 4.42
C LEU A 72 4.94 8.46 3.60
N PHE A 73 3.80 8.88 3.02
CA PHE A 73 3.04 8.07 2.09
C PHE A 73 3.87 7.71 0.86
N HIS A 74 4.47 8.71 0.23
CA HIS A 74 5.30 8.51 -0.96
C HIS A 74 6.53 7.65 -0.68
N ASP A 75 7.16 7.78 0.48
CA ASP A 75 8.27 6.92 0.89
C ASP A 75 7.80 5.48 1.12
N SER A 76 6.65 5.31 1.77
CA SER A 76 6.03 3.99 2.00
C SER A 76 5.72 3.27 0.69
N LEU A 77 5.16 3.98 -0.31
CA LEU A 77 4.94 3.45 -1.66
C LEU A 77 6.26 3.10 -2.36
N GLY A 78 7.30 3.93 -2.18
CA GLY A 78 8.62 3.71 -2.75
C GLY A 78 9.27 2.43 -2.22
N PHE A 79 9.36 2.30 -0.89
CA PHE A 79 9.90 1.11 -0.25
C PHE A 79 9.05 -0.12 -0.51
N GLY A 80 7.72 -0.03 -0.45
CA GLY A 80 6.80 -1.12 -0.76
C GLY A 80 7.04 -1.66 -2.17
N SER A 81 7.10 -0.78 -3.16
CA SER A 81 7.37 -1.15 -4.55
C SER A 81 8.75 -1.78 -4.75
N ALA A 82 9.79 -1.22 -4.12
CA ALA A 82 11.14 -1.80 -4.18
C ALA A 82 11.18 -3.20 -3.53
N LYS A 83 10.44 -3.41 -2.44
CA LYS A 83 10.31 -4.72 -1.80
C LYS A 83 9.56 -5.70 -2.71
N MET A 84 8.50 -5.29 -3.40
CA MET A 84 7.82 -6.15 -4.38
C MET A 84 8.79 -6.58 -5.49
N ILE A 85 9.48 -5.62 -6.13
CA ILE A 85 10.42 -5.89 -7.23
C ILE A 85 11.49 -6.90 -6.79
N ARG A 86 12.16 -6.67 -5.66
CA ARG A 86 13.26 -7.55 -5.20
C ARG A 86 12.79 -8.94 -4.75
N ARG A 87 11.50 -9.13 -4.47
CA ARG A 87 10.91 -10.45 -4.16
C ARG A 87 10.54 -11.24 -5.43
N ILE A 88 10.45 -10.57 -6.57
CA ILE A 88 10.12 -11.19 -7.86
C ILE A 88 11.39 -11.55 -8.63
N VAL A 89 12.38 -10.64 -8.70
CA VAL A 89 13.59 -10.83 -9.52
C VAL A 89 14.89 -10.96 -8.72
N GLY A 90 14.82 -10.84 -7.39
CA GLY A 90 15.98 -10.96 -6.50
C GLY A 90 16.13 -12.37 -5.92
N ILE A 91 17.18 -12.58 -5.14
CA ILE A 91 17.56 -13.93 -4.66
C ILE A 91 16.50 -14.57 -3.75
N ALA A 92 15.82 -13.77 -2.92
CA ALA A 92 14.90 -14.27 -1.89
C ALA A 92 13.45 -14.02 -2.27
N HIS A 93 12.78 -15.05 -2.78
CA HIS A 93 11.40 -15.03 -3.26
C HIS A 93 10.36 -15.08 -2.12
N VAL A 94 9.07 -15.14 -2.46
CA VAL A 94 7.94 -15.29 -1.51
C VAL A 94 7.07 -16.48 -1.87
N GLU A 95 6.53 -17.14 -0.85
CA GLU A 95 5.69 -18.34 -1.00
C GLU A 95 4.41 -18.07 -1.81
N ASP A 96 3.85 -16.85 -1.71
CA ASP A 96 2.67 -16.43 -2.47
C ASP A 96 2.82 -16.65 -3.98
N LEU A 97 4.04 -16.52 -4.50
CA LEU A 97 4.38 -16.80 -5.89
C LEU A 97 4.94 -18.20 -6.06
N GLU A 98 5.88 -18.63 -5.21
CA GLU A 98 6.57 -19.92 -5.37
C GLU A 98 5.65 -21.14 -5.21
N SER A 99 4.56 -21.02 -4.45
CA SER A 99 3.57 -22.10 -4.28
C SER A 99 2.76 -22.38 -5.55
N ILE A 100 2.71 -21.44 -6.52
CA ILE A 100 2.06 -21.64 -7.81
C ILE A 100 2.88 -22.61 -8.66
N LYS A 101 2.41 -23.87 -8.75
CA LYS A 101 3.14 -24.97 -9.42
C LYS A 101 3.22 -24.82 -10.95
N ASP A 102 2.20 -24.22 -11.57
CA ASP A 102 2.19 -23.94 -13.00
C ASP A 102 3.09 -22.74 -13.29
N ALA A 103 4.24 -23.00 -13.91
CA ALA A 103 5.24 -21.98 -14.19
C ALA A 103 4.71 -20.85 -15.09
N SER A 104 3.80 -21.15 -16.03
CA SER A 104 3.22 -20.14 -16.91
C SER A 104 2.29 -19.22 -16.13
N LYS A 105 1.42 -19.78 -15.29
CA LYS A 105 0.54 -18.99 -14.41
C LYS A 105 1.34 -18.16 -13.41
N ARG A 106 2.39 -18.74 -12.81
CA ARG A 106 3.27 -18.02 -11.89
C ARG A 106 3.94 -16.83 -12.59
N ALA A 107 4.50 -17.03 -13.77
CA ALA A 107 5.14 -15.96 -14.54
C ALA A 107 4.16 -14.85 -14.95
N GLN A 108 2.88 -15.18 -15.21
CA GLN A 108 1.83 -14.19 -15.45
C GLN A 108 1.58 -13.34 -14.20
N CYS A 109 1.41 -13.97 -13.03
CA CYS A 109 1.24 -13.25 -11.76
C CYS A 109 2.46 -12.38 -11.40
N GLU A 110 3.67 -12.92 -11.56
CA GLU A 110 4.92 -12.19 -11.35
C GLU A 110 5.03 -10.96 -12.25
N ARG A 111 4.68 -11.10 -13.54
CA ARG A 111 4.72 -10.01 -14.51
C ARG A 111 3.73 -8.90 -14.14
N ALA A 112 2.50 -9.26 -13.77
CA ALA A 112 1.49 -8.31 -13.34
C ALA A 112 1.94 -7.55 -12.08
N ALA A 113 2.43 -8.28 -11.07
CA ALA A 113 2.96 -7.69 -9.83
C ALA A 113 4.17 -6.78 -10.08
N LEU A 114 5.09 -7.20 -10.95
CA LEU A 114 6.29 -6.43 -11.31
C LEU A 114 5.92 -5.15 -12.07
N ASN A 115 4.96 -5.20 -12.98
CA ASN A 115 4.49 -4.03 -13.73
C ASN A 115 3.77 -3.03 -12.82
N CYS A 116 2.92 -3.51 -11.91
CA CYS A 116 2.30 -2.70 -10.87
C CYS A 116 3.37 -2.01 -10.00
N ALA A 117 4.31 -2.76 -9.44
CA ALA A 117 5.37 -2.22 -8.58
C ALA A 117 6.26 -1.19 -9.30
N LYS A 118 6.66 -1.44 -10.55
CA LYS A 118 7.43 -0.46 -11.34
C LYS A 118 6.65 0.84 -11.56
N THR A 119 5.35 0.74 -11.80
CA THR A 119 4.50 1.91 -12.09
C THR A 119 4.31 2.73 -10.82
N ILE A 120 3.98 2.08 -9.69
CA ILE A 120 3.90 2.75 -8.39
C ILE A 120 5.25 3.37 -8.04
N LEU A 121 6.38 2.66 -8.14
CA LEU A 121 7.69 3.20 -7.77
C LEU A 121 8.02 4.50 -8.51
N LYS A 122 7.82 4.52 -9.83
CA LYS A 122 8.11 5.69 -10.68
C LYS A 122 7.10 6.82 -10.46
N GLY A 123 5.82 6.47 -10.33
CA GLY A 123 4.70 7.41 -10.24
C GLY A 123 4.28 7.80 -8.83
N ARG A 124 4.92 7.27 -7.77
CA ARG A 124 4.41 7.34 -6.38
C ARG A 124 4.00 8.73 -5.90
N ARG A 125 4.70 9.77 -6.38
CA ARG A 125 4.44 11.17 -6.01
C ARG A 125 3.15 11.74 -6.61
N GLN A 126 2.55 11.05 -7.58
CA GLN A 126 1.28 11.41 -8.21
C GLN A 126 0.07 10.86 -7.43
N PHE A 127 0.28 9.89 -6.53
CA PHE A 127 -0.80 9.41 -5.67
C PHE A 127 -0.99 10.36 -4.49
N GLU A 128 -2.22 10.79 -4.30
CA GLU A 128 -2.64 11.67 -3.22
C GLU A 128 -3.16 10.90 -2.00
N ASN A 129 -3.66 9.68 -2.23
CA ASN A 129 -4.25 8.82 -1.20
C ASN A 129 -4.13 7.34 -1.57
N ILE A 130 -4.45 6.46 -0.61
CA ILE A 130 -4.31 5.01 -0.79
C ILE A 130 -5.37 4.45 -1.74
N GLU A 131 -6.54 5.07 -1.83
CA GLU A 131 -7.65 4.66 -2.70
C GLU A 131 -7.24 4.73 -4.18
N GLN A 132 -6.53 5.78 -4.60
CA GLN A 132 -5.97 5.88 -5.94
C GLN A 132 -4.97 4.74 -6.24
N VAL A 133 -4.21 4.29 -5.23
CA VAL A 133 -3.30 3.14 -5.35
C VAL A 133 -4.10 1.84 -5.50
N ILE A 134 -5.19 1.67 -4.74
CA ILE A 134 -6.07 0.50 -4.87
C ILE A 134 -6.69 0.42 -6.27
N VAL A 135 -7.22 1.53 -6.78
CA VAL A 135 -7.74 1.63 -8.16
C VAL A 135 -6.67 1.24 -9.17
N HIS A 136 -5.43 1.73 -8.97
CA HIS A 136 -4.31 1.38 -9.84
C HIS A 136 -3.95 -0.11 -9.77
N ILE A 137 -3.95 -0.73 -8.60
CA ILE A 137 -3.69 -2.17 -8.47
C ILE A 137 -4.75 -2.98 -9.21
N GLN A 138 -6.02 -2.57 -9.12
CA GLN A 138 -7.13 -3.25 -9.79
C GLN A 138 -7.03 -3.21 -11.32
N SER A 139 -6.37 -2.20 -11.91
CA SER A 139 -6.21 -2.11 -13.36
C SER A 139 -5.27 -3.18 -13.95
N PHE A 140 -4.41 -3.81 -13.15
CA PHE A 140 -3.51 -4.90 -13.61
C PHE A 140 -4.17 -6.30 -13.56
N GLY A 141 -5.39 -6.41 -13.04
CA GLY A 141 -6.10 -7.67 -12.90
C GLY A 141 -7.13 -7.96 -14.01
N GLN A 142 -7.15 -7.15 -15.08
CA GLN A 142 -8.14 -7.23 -16.16
C GLN A 142 -7.60 -7.74 -17.51
N ASP A 143 -6.32 -8.12 -17.58
CA ASP A 143 -5.69 -8.72 -18.77
C ASP A 143 -5.65 -10.25 -18.69
#